data_AF-A0A0G4J003-F1
#
_entry.id   AF-A0A0G4J003-F1
#
_cell.length_a   1.000
_cell.length_b   1.000
_cell.length_c   1.000
_cell.angle_alpha   90.00
_cell.angle_beta   90.00
_cell.angle_gamma   90.00
#
_symmetry.space_group_name_H-M   'P 1'
#
loop_
_entity.id
_entity.type
_entity.pdbx_description
1 polymer ?
#
loop_
_entity_poly.entity_id
_entity_poly.type
_entity_poly.pdbx_seq_one_letter_code
_entity_poly.pdbx_strand_id
1 'polypeptide(L)'
;MDTVGGERTYPVRSISEAKMAAVDVQEVLLRMRIELSKRGTACMLFVKEALHDRDPTGEGYLSYAEFEQVLARVGIFLPLPQLAVLCRRYDTNANRSVCIAVIVDDLVADLNDARRGIVDDLFSGLSQGAESIATATLLSSFFAGQHPKVAAGDWPASKVSDDFADLVRAFSSSGTTISRAEFVHLFRFISASMPLDDRRFVETVQATFTRPGANLDAEGEPPVNAVYLESVGHVLKEKVRQKTRGQESEANTLTRVFHHFDLEDSGTVTWDEWQRALERFGIIMPEKESYALFEEHDRHHEGRIHYADFVDRLYSQH
;
A
#
# COMPACT_ATOMS: atom_id res chain seq x y z
N MET A 1 -1.35 -37.92 -30.91
CA MET A 1 -0.71 -38.47 -29.70
C MET A 1 0.19 -37.39 -29.15
N ASP A 2 0.26 -37.29 -27.83
CA ASP A 2 1.15 -36.41 -27.04
C ASP A 2 0.65 -34.96 -26.91
N THR A 3 0.39 -34.38 -25.74
CA THR A 3 0.66 -34.75 -24.35
C THR A 3 -0.51 -34.29 -23.46
N VAL A 4 -1.05 -35.20 -22.66
CA VAL A 4 -1.99 -34.92 -21.58
C VAL A 4 -1.25 -34.11 -20.52
N GLY A 5 -1.82 -32.97 -20.14
CA GLY A 5 -1.33 -32.15 -19.04
C GLY A 5 -1.19 -32.97 -17.78
N GLY A 6 0.05 -33.19 -17.36
CA GLY A 6 0.33 -33.74 -16.04
C GLY A 6 -0.16 -32.75 -15.00
N GLU A 7 -1.25 -33.09 -14.31
CA GLU A 7 -1.59 -32.48 -13.03
C GLU A 7 -0.33 -32.50 -12.17
N ARG A 8 0.24 -31.32 -11.89
CA ARG A 8 1.14 -31.19 -10.75
C ARG A 8 0.31 -31.52 -9.53
N THR A 9 0.40 -32.76 -9.08
CA THR A 9 -0.04 -33.16 -7.75
C THR A 9 0.75 -32.30 -6.78
N TYR A 10 0.16 -31.22 -6.26
CA TYR A 10 0.78 -30.41 -5.21
C TYR A 10 1.16 -31.36 -4.08
N PRO A 11 2.45 -31.56 -3.79
CA PRO A 11 2.86 -32.41 -2.70
C PRO A 11 2.75 -31.55 -1.44
N VAL A 12 1.51 -31.24 -1.04
CA VAL A 12 1.21 -30.63 0.26
C VAL A 12 1.83 -31.48 1.38
N ARG A 13 2.04 -32.78 1.12
CA ARG A 13 2.69 -33.75 2.00
C ARG A 13 4.23 -33.69 2.09
N SER A 14 4.93 -32.85 1.31
CA SER A 14 6.41 -32.80 1.31
C SER A 14 7.02 -31.51 1.90
N ILE A 15 6.19 -30.54 2.27
CA ILE A 15 6.64 -29.31 2.93
C ILE A 15 6.53 -29.55 4.43
N SER A 16 7.62 -29.40 5.18
CA SER A 16 7.56 -29.54 6.63
C SER A 16 6.60 -28.52 7.22
N GLU A 17 5.77 -28.96 8.17
CA GLU A 17 4.84 -28.08 8.91
C GLU A 17 5.57 -26.87 9.51
N ALA A 18 6.83 -27.04 9.92
CA ALA A 18 7.69 -25.96 10.40
C ALA A 18 7.94 -24.84 9.36
N LYS A 19 8.14 -25.18 8.08
CA LYS A 19 8.33 -24.16 7.01
C LYS A 19 7.06 -23.40 6.70
N MET A 20 5.92 -24.05 6.88
CA MET A 20 4.62 -23.44 6.70
C MET A 20 4.22 -22.54 7.87
N ALA A 21 4.46 -22.98 9.11
CA ALA A 21 4.14 -22.23 10.32
C ALA A 21 4.89 -20.90 10.42
N ALA A 22 6.04 -20.79 9.74
CA ALA A 22 6.82 -19.56 9.65
C ALA A 22 6.29 -18.55 8.61
N VAL A 23 5.28 -18.89 7.81
CA VAL A 23 4.73 -17.98 6.80
C VAL A 23 3.69 -17.05 7.44
N ASP A 24 3.97 -15.75 7.42
CA ASP A 24 2.98 -14.73 7.73
C ASP A 24 2.13 -14.39 6.49
N VAL A 25 0.83 -14.71 6.54
CA VAL A 25 -0.11 -14.43 5.45
C VAL A 25 -0.21 -12.94 5.15
N GLN A 26 -0.17 -12.08 6.17
CA GLN A 26 -0.29 -10.63 5.98
C GLN A 26 0.93 -10.08 5.24
N GLU A 27 2.12 -10.61 5.53
CA GLU A 27 3.34 -10.27 4.79
C GLU A 27 3.23 -10.70 3.32
N VAL A 28 2.68 -11.89 3.04
CA VAL A 28 2.50 -12.35 1.66
C VAL A 28 1.49 -11.47 0.92
N LEU A 29 0.34 -11.15 1.52
CA LEU A 29 -0.65 -10.25 0.92
C LEU A 29 -0.07 -8.85 0.65
N LEU A 30 0.72 -8.32 1.59
CA LEU A 30 1.40 -7.03 1.40
C LEU A 30 2.38 -7.08 0.23
N ARG A 31 3.19 -8.13 0.11
CA ARG A 31 4.10 -8.33 -1.02
C ARG A 31 3.35 -8.43 -2.34
N MET A 32 2.22 -9.15 -2.37
CA MET A 32 1.35 -9.21 -3.54
C MET A 32 0.84 -7.83 -3.94
N ARG A 33 0.35 -7.01 -2.98
CA ARG A 33 -0.07 -5.63 -3.25
C ARG A 33 1.07 -4.78 -3.81
N ILE A 34 2.29 -4.91 -3.27
CA ILE A 34 3.47 -4.17 -3.75
C ILE A 34 3.81 -4.56 -5.20
N GLU A 35 3.75 -5.84 -5.57
CA GLU A 35 3.99 -6.26 -6.96
C GLU A 35 2.90 -5.76 -7.91
N LEU A 36 1.64 -5.75 -7.46
CA LEU A 36 0.51 -5.25 -8.24
C LEU A 36 0.58 -3.72 -8.41
N SER A 37 0.98 -2.97 -7.38
CA SER A 37 1.08 -1.51 -7.43
C SER A 37 2.06 -1.00 -8.47
N LYS A 38 3.13 -1.76 -8.76
CA LYS A 38 4.12 -1.42 -9.80
C LYS A 38 3.51 -1.32 -11.20
N ARG A 39 2.35 -1.94 -11.42
CA ARG A 39 1.63 -1.96 -12.70
C ARG A 39 0.50 -0.93 -12.77
N GLY A 40 0.28 -0.18 -11.69
CA GLY A 40 -0.75 0.87 -11.59
C GLY A 40 -2.12 0.37 -11.15
N THR A 41 -3.07 1.31 -11.04
CA THR A 41 -4.43 1.12 -10.52
C THR A 41 -5.24 0.08 -11.31
N ALA A 42 -5.11 0.07 -12.65
CA ALA A 42 -5.79 -0.89 -13.51
C ALA A 42 -5.40 -2.36 -13.23
N CYS A 43 -4.24 -2.62 -12.60
CA CYS A 43 -3.81 -3.98 -12.32
C CYS A 43 -4.72 -4.69 -11.31
N MET A 44 -5.32 -3.98 -10.36
CA MET A 44 -6.25 -4.59 -9.41
C MET A 44 -7.55 -5.03 -10.09
N LEU A 45 -8.00 -4.28 -11.11
CA LEU A 45 -9.13 -4.69 -11.93
C LEU A 45 -8.79 -5.93 -12.76
N PHE A 46 -7.58 -5.98 -13.34
CA PHE A 46 -7.10 -7.17 -14.06
C PHE A 46 -7.02 -8.42 -13.16
N VAL A 47 -6.67 -8.29 -11.87
CA VAL A 47 -6.73 -9.42 -10.92
C VAL A 47 -8.17 -9.89 -10.73
N LYS A 48 -9.11 -8.96 -10.54
CA LYS A 48 -10.54 -9.28 -10.41
C LYS A 48 -11.08 -9.98 -11.67
N GLU A 49 -10.75 -9.47 -12.84
CA GLU A 49 -11.11 -10.06 -14.13
C GLU A 49 -10.46 -11.44 -14.33
N ALA A 50 -9.16 -11.58 -14.05
CA ALA A 50 -8.46 -12.85 -14.23
C ALA A 50 -9.00 -13.96 -13.31
N LEU A 51 -9.47 -13.61 -12.11
CA LEU A 51 -10.14 -14.54 -11.21
C LEU A 51 -11.53 -14.92 -11.75
N HIS A 52 -12.31 -13.96 -12.24
CA HIS A 52 -13.64 -14.20 -12.81
C HIS A 52 -13.58 -15.00 -14.12
N ASP A 53 -12.64 -14.70 -15.02
CA ASP A 53 -12.36 -15.47 -16.25
C ASP A 53 -12.12 -16.96 -15.97
N ARG A 54 -11.58 -17.26 -14.79
CA ARG A 54 -11.25 -18.62 -14.35
C ARG A 54 -12.39 -19.31 -13.61
N ASP A 55 -13.48 -18.61 -13.34
CA ASP A 55 -14.73 -19.14 -12.76
C ASP A 55 -15.90 -18.88 -13.72
N PRO A 56 -15.95 -19.55 -14.88
CA PRO A 56 -17.02 -19.36 -15.86
C PRO A 56 -18.39 -19.82 -15.33
N THR A 57 -18.40 -20.67 -14.30
CA THR A 57 -19.59 -21.18 -13.63
C THR A 57 -20.17 -20.19 -12.62
N GLY A 58 -19.39 -19.21 -12.16
CA GLY A 58 -19.79 -18.25 -11.13
C GLY A 58 -19.98 -18.87 -9.74
N GLU A 59 -19.30 -20.00 -9.47
CA GLU A 59 -19.40 -20.72 -8.19
C GLU A 59 -18.63 -19.98 -7.08
N GLY A 60 -17.71 -19.09 -7.45
CA GLY A 60 -16.89 -18.28 -6.54
C GLY A 60 -15.65 -18.99 -6.01
N TYR A 61 -15.25 -20.12 -6.61
CA TYR A 61 -14.14 -20.96 -6.15
C TYR A 61 -13.20 -21.36 -7.29
N LEU A 62 -11.89 -21.34 -7.03
CA LEU A 62 -10.87 -21.84 -7.96
C LEU A 62 -10.09 -22.97 -7.32
N SER A 63 -9.83 -24.06 -8.04
CA SER A 63 -8.87 -25.07 -7.55
C SER A 63 -7.50 -24.44 -7.29
N TYR A 64 -6.68 -25.06 -6.44
CA TYR A 64 -5.32 -24.54 -6.17
C TYR A 64 -4.49 -24.36 -7.46
N ALA A 65 -4.71 -25.22 -8.46
CA ALA A 65 -4.05 -25.14 -9.76
C ALA A 65 -4.50 -23.94 -10.58
N GLU A 66 -5.81 -23.68 -10.63
CA GLU A 66 -6.36 -22.52 -11.32
C GLU A 66 -5.92 -21.22 -10.65
N PHE A 67 -5.91 -21.20 -9.31
CA PHE A 67 -5.42 -20.05 -8.56
C PHE A 67 -3.94 -19.76 -8.83
N GLU A 68 -3.05 -20.77 -8.85
CA GLU A 68 -1.64 -20.58 -9.22
C GLU A 68 -1.50 -20.03 -10.66
N GLN A 69 -2.30 -20.52 -11.60
CA GLN A 69 -2.30 -20.02 -12.98
C GLN A 69 -2.75 -18.56 -13.07
N VAL A 70 -3.74 -18.15 -12.27
CA VAL A 70 -4.16 -16.74 -12.19
C VAL A 70 -3.00 -15.90 -11.66
N LEU A 71 -2.35 -16.32 -10.56
CA LEU A 71 -1.17 -15.62 -10.03
C LEU A 71 -0.06 -15.48 -11.08
N ALA A 72 0.24 -16.54 -11.82
CA ALA A 72 1.23 -16.51 -12.91
C ALA A 72 0.81 -15.56 -14.05
N ARG A 73 -0.47 -15.53 -14.44
CA ARG A 73 -1.00 -14.60 -15.47
C ARG A 73 -0.89 -13.14 -15.03
N VAL A 74 -1.11 -12.85 -13.75
CA VAL A 74 -0.88 -11.53 -13.16
C VAL A 74 0.59 -11.32 -12.76
N GLY A 75 1.49 -12.26 -13.06
CA GLY A 75 2.92 -12.23 -12.80
C GLY A 75 3.31 -12.10 -11.33
N ILE A 76 2.51 -12.68 -10.44
CA ILE A 76 2.85 -12.93 -9.03
C ILE A 76 3.38 -14.36 -8.93
N PHE A 77 4.59 -14.50 -8.42
CA PHE A 77 5.24 -15.79 -8.23
C PHE A 77 5.55 -16.01 -6.75
N LEU A 78 4.79 -16.91 -6.11
CA LEU A 78 4.97 -17.23 -4.70
C LEU A 78 5.78 -18.51 -4.54
N PRO A 79 6.77 -18.56 -3.62
CA PRO A 79 7.36 -19.81 -3.18
C PRO A 79 6.29 -20.80 -2.71
N LEU A 80 6.53 -22.09 -2.99
CA LEU A 80 5.55 -23.15 -2.70
C LEU A 80 4.99 -23.14 -1.26
N PRO A 81 5.79 -22.89 -0.19
CA PRO A 81 5.24 -22.76 1.16
C PRO A 81 4.23 -21.60 1.30
N GLN A 82 4.50 -20.46 0.69
CA GLN A 82 3.62 -19.28 0.73
C GLN A 82 2.33 -19.54 -0.03
N LEU A 83 2.41 -20.07 -1.25
CA LEU A 83 1.25 -20.46 -2.04
C LEU A 83 0.39 -21.49 -1.29
N ALA A 84 1.01 -22.50 -0.69
CA ALA A 84 0.29 -23.56 0.01
C ALA A 84 -0.37 -23.09 1.32
N VAL A 85 0.16 -22.06 1.98
CA VAL A 85 -0.47 -21.43 3.16
C VAL A 85 -1.62 -20.54 2.73
N LEU A 86 -1.44 -19.73 1.67
CA LEU A 86 -2.52 -18.94 1.06
C LEU A 86 -3.70 -19.82 0.63
N CYS A 87 -3.44 -20.84 -0.19
CA CYS A 87 -4.50 -21.73 -0.67
C CYS A 87 -5.28 -22.35 0.50
N ARG A 88 -4.60 -22.83 1.55
CA ARG A 88 -5.26 -23.38 2.73
C ARG A 88 -6.05 -22.35 3.53
N ARG A 89 -5.55 -21.12 3.65
CA ARG A 89 -6.22 -20.05 4.38
C ARG A 89 -7.56 -19.65 3.76
N TYR A 90 -7.68 -19.79 2.45
CA TYR A 90 -8.87 -19.40 1.68
C TYR A 90 -9.68 -20.60 1.17
N ASP A 91 -9.33 -21.82 1.58
CA ASP A 91 -10.10 -23.05 1.34
C ASP A 91 -11.18 -23.22 2.38
N THR A 92 -12.21 -22.38 2.27
CA THR A 92 -13.30 -22.27 3.25
C THR A 92 -14.25 -23.46 3.23
N ASN A 93 -14.26 -24.25 2.15
CA ASN A 93 -15.12 -25.43 1.98
C ASN A 93 -14.35 -26.76 2.14
N ALA A 94 -13.05 -26.69 2.44
CA ALA A 94 -12.14 -27.83 2.60
C ALA A 94 -12.13 -28.81 1.40
N ASN A 95 -12.37 -28.31 0.18
CA ASN A 95 -12.42 -29.13 -1.03
C ASN A 95 -11.21 -28.91 -1.96
N ARG A 96 -10.16 -28.25 -1.48
CA ARG A 96 -8.96 -27.87 -2.26
C ARG A 96 -9.24 -26.80 -3.32
N SER A 97 -10.13 -25.89 -3.00
CA SER A 97 -10.36 -24.67 -3.78
C SER A 97 -10.16 -23.43 -2.92
N VAL A 98 -9.97 -22.28 -3.56
CA VAL A 98 -9.80 -20.96 -2.95
C VAL A 98 -11.06 -20.16 -3.21
N CYS A 99 -11.68 -19.63 -2.16
CA CYS A 99 -12.82 -18.73 -2.29
C CYS A 99 -12.36 -17.36 -2.82
N ILE A 100 -12.82 -17.01 -4.03
CA ILE A 100 -12.42 -15.78 -4.74
C ILE A 100 -12.80 -14.54 -3.94
N ALA A 101 -14.03 -14.48 -3.41
CA ALA A 101 -14.51 -13.32 -2.67
C ALA A 101 -13.65 -13.02 -1.43
N VAL A 102 -13.30 -14.05 -0.66
CA VAL A 102 -12.54 -13.88 0.59
C VAL A 102 -11.09 -13.47 0.32
N ILE A 103 -10.43 -14.09 -0.66
CA ILE A 103 -9.04 -13.71 -0.97
C ILE A 103 -8.94 -12.32 -1.60
N VAL A 104 -9.91 -11.91 -2.41
CA VAL A 104 -9.96 -10.56 -2.97
C VAL A 104 -10.17 -9.54 -1.87
N ASP A 105 -11.10 -9.77 -0.95
CA ASP A 105 -11.36 -8.85 0.17
C ASP A 105 -10.10 -8.67 1.05
N ASP A 106 -9.44 -9.76 1.43
CA ASP A 106 -8.18 -9.74 2.21
C ASP A 106 -7.01 -9.12 1.44
N LEU A 107 -6.90 -9.40 0.12
CA LEU A 107 -5.85 -8.82 -0.72
C LEU A 107 -5.98 -7.30 -0.80
N VAL A 108 -7.21 -6.81 -0.91
CA VAL A 108 -7.49 -5.38 -1.03
C VAL A 108 -7.37 -4.68 0.34
N ALA A 109 -7.63 -5.41 1.44
CA ALA A 109 -7.61 -4.94 2.82
C ALA A 109 -8.58 -3.77 3.09
N ASP A 110 -8.87 -3.54 4.37
CA ASP A 110 -9.68 -2.39 4.78
C ASP A 110 -8.89 -1.07 4.68
N LEU A 111 -9.63 0.02 4.54
CA LEU A 111 -9.07 1.36 4.66
C LEU A 111 -8.69 1.60 6.12
N ASN A 112 -7.47 2.06 6.38
CA ASN A 112 -7.12 2.62 7.68
C ASN A 112 -7.87 3.94 7.94
N ASP A 113 -7.79 4.46 9.16
CA ASP A 113 -8.57 5.62 9.59
C ASP A 113 -8.35 6.86 8.72
N ALA A 114 -7.11 7.14 8.30
CA ALA A 114 -6.80 8.29 7.46
C ALA A 114 -7.44 8.18 6.06
N ARG A 115 -7.28 7.02 5.41
CA ARG A 115 -7.91 6.77 4.10
C ARG A 115 -9.43 6.70 4.20
N ARG A 116 -9.93 6.15 5.31
CA ARG A 116 -11.37 6.06 5.56
C ARG A 116 -12.00 7.43 5.73
N GLY A 117 -11.36 8.32 6.48
CA GLY A 117 -11.82 9.70 6.68
C GLY A 117 -12.02 10.44 5.36
N ILE A 118 -11.00 10.49 4.50
CA ILE A 118 -11.12 11.20 3.22
C ILE A 118 -12.17 10.59 2.27
N VAL A 119 -12.34 9.26 2.30
CA VAL A 119 -13.35 8.56 1.48
C VAL A 119 -14.76 8.84 2.01
N ASP A 120 -14.95 8.87 3.33
CA ASP A 120 -16.24 9.19 3.93
C ASP A 120 -16.63 10.66 3.72
N ASP A 121 -15.68 11.59 3.82
CA ASP A 121 -15.89 13.01 3.52
C ASP A 121 -16.26 13.21 2.05
N LEU A 122 -15.54 12.55 1.13
CA LEU A 122 -15.84 12.60 -0.30
C LEU A 122 -17.23 12.04 -0.61
N PHE A 123 -17.60 10.90 -0.03
CA PHE A 123 -18.93 10.32 -0.22
C PHE A 123 -20.02 11.30 0.25
N SER A 124 -19.82 11.89 1.43
CA SER A 124 -20.78 12.81 2.04
C SER A 124 -20.95 14.09 1.22
N GLY A 125 -19.87 14.64 0.68
CA GLY A 125 -19.89 15.81 -0.21
C GLY A 125 -20.60 15.53 -1.54
N LEU A 126 -20.38 14.36 -2.13
CA LEU A 126 -20.98 13.98 -3.41
C LEU A 126 -22.44 13.50 -3.30
N SER A 127 -22.80 12.84 -2.19
CA SER A 127 -24.16 12.32 -2.00
C SER A 127 -25.15 13.38 -1.52
N GLN A 128 -24.65 14.47 -0.92
CA GLN A 128 -25.47 15.54 -0.34
C GLN A 128 -26.52 15.01 0.65
N GLY A 129 -26.16 13.97 1.41
CA GLY A 129 -27.03 13.32 2.39
C GLY A 129 -27.86 12.15 1.86
N ALA A 130 -27.72 11.79 0.57
CA ALA A 130 -28.32 10.58 0.01
C ALA A 130 -27.55 9.30 0.40
N GLU A 131 -28.22 8.15 0.36
CA GLU A 131 -27.63 6.82 0.62
C GLU A 131 -26.76 6.30 -0.54
N SER A 132 -26.88 6.91 -1.72
CA SER A 132 -26.14 6.57 -2.92
C SER A 132 -25.81 7.81 -3.77
N ILE A 133 -24.80 7.68 -4.62
CA ILE A 133 -24.37 8.72 -5.56
C ILE A 133 -24.69 8.26 -6.98
N ALA A 134 -25.22 9.14 -7.83
CA ALA A 134 -25.37 8.83 -9.25
C ALA A 134 -23.98 8.66 -9.91
N THR A 135 -23.78 7.59 -10.70
CA THR A 135 -22.48 7.32 -11.34
C THR A 135 -22.04 8.46 -12.25
N ALA A 136 -22.98 9.11 -12.96
CA ALA A 136 -22.71 10.31 -13.75
C ALA A 136 -22.18 11.49 -12.91
N THR A 137 -22.70 11.69 -11.69
CA THR A 137 -22.21 12.72 -10.76
C THR A 137 -20.80 12.41 -10.29
N LEU A 138 -20.53 11.14 -9.92
CA LEU A 138 -19.20 10.71 -9.49
C LEU A 138 -18.16 10.92 -10.60
N LEU A 139 -18.47 10.50 -11.82
CA LEU A 139 -17.56 10.61 -12.97
C LEU A 139 -17.31 12.08 -13.37
N SER A 140 -18.36 12.92 -13.39
CA SER A 140 -18.22 14.34 -13.73
C SER A 140 -17.50 15.16 -12.65
N SER A 141 -17.43 14.65 -11.41
CA SER A 141 -16.70 15.27 -10.30
C SER A 141 -15.22 14.85 -10.24
N PHE A 142 -14.80 13.92 -11.10
CA PHE A 142 -13.43 13.43 -11.15
C PHE A 142 -12.57 14.23 -12.14
N PHE A 143 -11.55 14.91 -11.63
CA PHE A 143 -10.59 15.72 -12.37
C PHE A 143 -9.35 14.91 -12.74
N ALA A 144 -9.46 14.07 -13.77
CA ALA A 144 -8.35 13.23 -14.24
C ALA A 144 -7.06 14.01 -14.53
N GLY A 145 -7.15 15.26 -14.99
CA GLY A 145 -6.00 16.13 -15.25
C GLY A 145 -5.15 16.47 -14.03
N GLN A 146 -5.72 16.36 -12.82
CA GLN A 146 -5.02 16.64 -11.55
C GLN A 146 -4.40 15.38 -10.93
N HIS A 147 -4.59 14.21 -11.56
CA HIS A 147 -3.99 12.98 -11.06
C HIS A 147 -2.45 13.07 -11.08
N PRO A 148 -1.72 12.62 -10.05
CA PRO A 148 -0.26 12.81 -9.96
C PRO A 148 0.53 12.29 -11.17
N LYS A 149 0.10 11.16 -11.76
CA LYS A 149 0.73 10.63 -12.99
C LYS A 149 0.48 11.46 -14.24
N VAL A 150 -0.60 12.26 -14.28
CA VAL A 150 -0.85 13.20 -15.38
C VAL A 150 -0.01 14.45 -15.18
N ALA A 151 0.05 14.96 -13.94
CA ALA A 151 0.92 16.08 -13.58
C ALA A 151 2.41 15.78 -13.84
N ALA A 152 2.85 14.54 -13.57
CA ALA A 152 4.20 14.07 -13.87
C ALA A 152 4.47 13.81 -15.37
N GLY A 153 3.43 13.83 -16.22
CA GLY A 153 3.54 13.53 -17.65
C GLY A 153 3.65 12.04 -17.99
N ASP A 154 3.54 11.15 -17.00
CA ASP A 154 3.60 9.71 -17.22
C ASP A 154 2.41 9.22 -18.05
N TRP A 155 1.20 9.71 -17.73
CA TRP A 155 -0.06 9.25 -18.31
C TRP A 155 -0.91 10.39 -18.90
N PRO A 156 -1.66 10.15 -19.99
CA PRO A 156 -2.64 11.11 -20.47
C PRO A 156 -3.88 11.15 -19.56
N ALA A 157 -4.51 12.32 -19.43
CA ALA A 157 -5.72 12.50 -18.63
C ALA A 157 -6.88 11.60 -19.09
N SER A 158 -7.01 11.35 -20.40
CA SER A 158 -8.03 10.44 -20.94
C SER A 158 -7.90 9.03 -20.38
N LYS A 159 -6.68 8.49 -20.34
CA LYS A 159 -6.43 7.16 -19.75
C LYS A 159 -6.88 7.09 -18.29
N VAL A 160 -6.55 8.10 -17.49
CA VAL A 160 -6.93 8.12 -16.07
C VAL A 160 -8.45 8.22 -15.91
N SER A 161 -9.12 9.00 -16.75
CA SER A 161 -10.58 9.09 -16.78
C SER A 161 -11.23 7.76 -17.18
N ASP A 162 -10.70 7.09 -18.20
CA ASP A 162 -11.21 5.80 -18.70
C ASP A 162 -11.04 4.71 -17.63
N ASP A 163 -9.85 4.59 -17.04
CA ASP A 163 -9.56 3.64 -15.97
C ASP A 163 -10.49 3.85 -14.76
N PHE A 164 -10.75 5.11 -14.37
CA PHE A 164 -11.68 5.40 -13.27
C PHE A 164 -13.13 5.06 -13.63
N ALA A 165 -13.55 5.32 -14.87
CA ALA A 165 -14.88 4.95 -15.34
C ALA A 165 -15.10 3.43 -15.38
N ASP A 166 -14.08 2.66 -15.76
CA ASP A 166 -14.10 1.20 -15.70
C ASP A 166 -14.28 0.71 -14.26
N LEU A 167 -13.56 1.31 -13.29
CA LEU A 167 -13.74 1.00 -11.88
C LEU A 167 -15.18 1.31 -11.41
N VAL A 168 -15.70 2.50 -11.67
CA VAL A 168 -17.08 2.86 -11.25
C VAL A 168 -18.10 1.87 -11.83
N ARG A 169 -17.95 1.48 -13.11
CA ARG A 169 -18.80 0.47 -13.74
C ARG A 169 -18.66 -0.91 -13.08
N ALA A 170 -17.45 -1.31 -12.71
CA ALA A 170 -17.17 -2.61 -12.11
C ALA A 170 -17.67 -2.77 -10.66
N PHE A 171 -17.97 -1.66 -9.96
CA PHE A 171 -18.44 -1.66 -8.57
C PHE A 171 -19.89 -1.21 -8.40
N SER A 172 -20.50 -0.60 -9.41
CA SER A 172 -21.91 -0.22 -9.40
C SER A 172 -22.78 -1.40 -9.82
N SER A 173 -23.48 -2.04 -8.89
CA SER A 173 -24.39 -3.15 -9.21
C SER A 173 -25.58 -2.71 -10.07
N SER A 174 -26.03 -1.46 -9.89
CA SER A 174 -27.13 -0.87 -10.66
C SER A 174 -26.71 -0.22 -11.99
N GLY A 175 -25.40 -0.03 -12.21
CA GLY A 175 -24.81 0.75 -13.31
C GLY A 175 -25.06 2.27 -13.25
N THR A 176 -26.07 2.72 -12.52
CA THR A 176 -26.55 4.12 -12.52
C THR A 176 -26.31 4.84 -11.19
N THR A 177 -26.18 4.08 -10.10
CA THR A 177 -25.88 4.59 -8.76
C THR A 177 -24.85 3.72 -8.05
N ILE A 178 -24.11 4.32 -7.12
CA ILE A 178 -23.17 3.63 -6.24
C ILE A 178 -23.56 3.88 -4.79
N SER A 179 -23.82 2.80 -4.04
CA SER A 179 -24.12 2.86 -2.60
C SER A 179 -22.86 3.18 -1.79
N ARG A 180 -23.02 3.57 -0.52
CA ARG A 180 -21.88 3.80 0.38
C ARG A 180 -20.95 2.58 0.48
N ALA A 181 -21.50 1.38 0.56
CA ALA A 181 -20.71 0.14 0.67
C ALA A 181 -19.89 -0.11 -0.60
N GLU A 182 -20.50 0.02 -1.78
CA GLU A 182 -19.81 -0.13 -3.07
C GLU A 182 -18.75 0.95 -3.27
N PHE A 183 -19.04 2.19 -2.83
CA PHE A 183 -18.10 3.30 -2.89
C PHE A 183 -16.85 3.04 -2.04
N VAL A 184 -17.03 2.63 -0.78
CA VAL A 184 -15.91 2.25 0.08
C VAL A 184 -15.12 1.08 -0.53
N HIS A 185 -15.79 0.08 -1.11
CA HIS A 185 -15.12 -1.05 -1.76
C HIS A 185 -14.31 -0.64 -3.00
N LEU A 186 -14.83 0.30 -3.80
CA LEU A 186 -14.09 0.88 -4.92
C LEU A 186 -12.81 1.59 -4.44
N PHE A 187 -12.89 2.37 -3.36
CA PHE A 187 -11.71 3.04 -2.80
C PHE A 187 -10.75 2.10 -2.07
N ARG A 188 -11.23 0.98 -1.51
CA ARG A 188 -10.38 -0.12 -1.04
C ARG A 188 -9.51 -0.65 -2.19
N PHE A 189 -10.08 -0.87 -3.39
CA PHE A 189 -9.33 -1.29 -4.58
C PHE A 189 -8.26 -0.28 -5.02
N ILE A 190 -8.61 1.02 -5.01
CA ILE A 190 -7.65 2.09 -5.31
C ILE A 190 -6.55 2.13 -4.24
N SER A 191 -6.93 2.00 -2.96
CA SER A 191 -6.03 1.95 -1.81
C SER A 191 -5.01 0.80 -1.92
N ALA A 192 -5.43 -0.39 -2.35
CA ALA A 192 -4.56 -1.54 -2.54
C ALA A 192 -3.48 -1.33 -3.62
N SER A 193 -3.70 -0.39 -4.55
CA SER A 193 -2.68 0.02 -5.54
C SER A 193 -1.62 0.98 -4.99
N MET A 194 -1.79 1.44 -3.75
CA MET A 194 -0.87 2.32 -3.02
C MET A 194 -0.64 1.77 -1.60
N PRO A 195 -0.14 0.53 -1.44
CA PRO A 195 -0.22 -0.20 -0.16
C PRO A 195 0.67 0.33 0.97
N LEU A 196 1.63 1.21 0.67
CA LEU A 196 2.61 1.73 1.61
C LEU A 196 2.55 3.25 1.81
N ASP A 197 1.62 3.94 1.14
CA ASP A 197 1.65 5.40 1.03
C ASP A 197 0.24 6.00 1.23
N ASP A 198 -0.11 6.24 2.50
CA ASP A 198 -1.38 6.83 2.90
C ASP A 198 -1.52 8.28 2.44
N ARG A 199 -0.43 9.07 2.54
CA ARG A 199 -0.43 10.48 2.13
C ARG A 199 -0.70 10.59 0.64
N ARG A 200 0.01 9.83 -0.19
CA ARG A 200 -0.23 9.84 -1.63
C ARG A 200 -1.63 9.38 -2.00
N PHE A 201 -2.21 8.43 -1.26
CA PHE A 201 -3.61 8.08 -1.44
C PHE A 201 -4.50 9.30 -1.17
N VAL A 202 -4.38 9.92 0.00
CA VAL A 202 -5.20 11.08 0.40
C VAL A 202 -5.03 12.25 -0.58
N GLU A 203 -3.80 12.60 -0.94
CA GLU A 203 -3.49 13.66 -1.89
C GLU A 203 -4.04 13.36 -3.29
N THR A 204 -3.95 12.10 -3.74
CA THR A 204 -4.53 11.71 -5.04
C THR A 204 -6.04 11.87 -5.02
N VAL A 205 -6.72 11.43 -3.95
CA VAL A 205 -8.17 11.58 -3.81
C VAL A 205 -8.54 13.07 -3.75
N GLN A 206 -7.87 13.87 -2.95
CA GLN A 206 -8.12 15.32 -2.86
C GLN A 206 -7.89 16.03 -4.19
N ALA A 207 -6.75 15.82 -4.84
CA ALA A 207 -6.42 16.48 -6.11
C ALA A 207 -7.40 16.09 -7.23
N THR A 208 -7.85 14.83 -7.25
CA THR A 208 -8.75 14.35 -8.31
C THR A 208 -10.22 14.63 -8.06
N PHE A 209 -10.64 15.10 -6.88
CA PHE A 209 -12.04 15.44 -6.60
C PHE A 209 -12.25 16.88 -6.12
N THR A 210 -11.18 17.67 -5.96
CA THR A 210 -11.25 19.09 -5.60
C THR A 210 -10.98 19.95 -6.82
N ARG A 211 -11.78 21.00 -7.04
CA ARG A 211 -11.59 21.91 -8.19
C ARG A 211 -10.31 22.75 -8.04
N PRO A 212 -9.55 22.97 -9.12
CA PRO A 212 -8.45 23.93 -9.10
C PRO A 212 -8.99 25.33 -8.81
N GLY A 213 -8.42 26.03 -7.83
CA GLY A 213 -8.81 27.40 -7.47
C GLY A 213 -9.97 27.51 -6.48
N ALA A 214 -10.43 26.42 -5.87
CA ALA A 214 -11.08 26.52 -4.56
C ALA A 214 -9.98 26.91 -3.55
N ASN A 215 -9.93 28.20 -3.17
CA ASN A 215 -8.95 28.73 -2.22
C ASN A 215 -8.80 27.80 -1.00
N LEU A 216 -7.62 27.18 -0.88
CA LEU A 216 -7.10 26.59 0.35
C LEU A 216 -6.14 27.57 1.05
N ASP A 217 -6.34 28.87 0.83
CA ASP A 217 -5.56 29.93 1.48
C ASP A 217 -6.21 30.36 2.81
N ALA A 218 -6.83 29.42 3.53
CA ALA A 218 -7.35 29.65 4.87
C ALA A 218 -7.07 28.41 5.75
N GLU A 219 -6.00 28.55 6.52
CA GLU A 219 -5.36 27.56 7.41
C GLU A 219 -4.36 26.64 6.72
N GLY A 220 -3.13 26.68 7.25
CA GLY A 220 -1.90 26.24 6.59
C GLY A 220 -1.91 24.79 6.14
N GLU A 221 -0.90 24.43 5.34
CA GLU A 221 -0.57 23.04 5.03
C GLU A 221 -0.83 22.17 6.26
N PRO A 222 -1.58 21.06 6.14
CA PRO A 222 -1.87 20.23 7.31
C PRO A 222 -0.54 19.85 7.96
N PRO A 223 -0.39 20.08 9.28
CA PRO A 223 0.85 19.78 9.98
C PRO A 223 1.18 18.31 9.78
N VAL A 224 2.48 17.99 9.71
CA VAL A 224 2.92 16.59 9.60
C VAL A 224 2.30 15.82 10.76
N ASN A 225 1.48 14.81 10.44
CA ASN A 225 0.67 14.08 11.40
C ASN A 225 1.60 13.44 12.45
N ALA A 226 1.47 13.82 13.73
CA ALA A 226 2.31 13.30 14.81
C ALA A 226 2.24 11.76 14.93
N VAL A 227 1.07 11.16 14.66
CA VAL A 227 0.89 9.71 14.63
C VAL A 227 1.64 9.06 13.47
N TYR A 228 1.78 9.77 12.34
CA TYR A 228 2.59 9.34 11.21
C TYR A 228 4.10 9.43 11.54
N LEU A 229 4.56 10.49 12.20
CA LEU A 229 5.95 10.62 12.65
C LEU A 229 6.33 9.50 13.63
N GLU A 230 5.44 9.15 14.56
CA GLU A 230 5.61 7.97 15.42
C GLU A 230 5.72 6.68 14.60
N SER A 231 4.86 6.49 13.58
CA SER A 231 4.91 5.33 12.70
C SER A 231 6.21 5.25 11.89
N VAL A 232 6.78 6.40 11.48
CA VAL A 232 8.09 6.46 10.83
C VAL A 232 9.19 6.09 11.82
N GLY A 233 9.11 6.52 13.07
CA GLY A 233 10.01 6.08 14.14
C GLY A 233 10.02 4.54 14.28
N HIS A 234 8.85 3.90 14.18
CA HIS A 234 8.74 2.43 14.17
C HIS A 234 9.36 1.79 12.92
N VAL A 235 9.14 2.35 11.73
CA VAL A 235 9.77 1.87 10.48
C VAL A 235 11.28 2.00 10.53
N LEU A 236 11.80 3.12 11.06
CA LEU A 236 13.22 3.34 11.27
C LEU A 236 13.81 2.31 12.24
N LYS A 237 13.17 2.09 13.40
CA LYS A 237 13.58 1.04 14.37
C LYS A 237 13.65 -0.34 13.72
N GLU A 238 12.61 -0.72 12.97
CA GLU A 238 12.56 -2.03 12.31
C GLU A 238 13.63 -2.16 11.21
N LYS A 239 13.90 -1.09 10.45
CA LYS A 239 14.98 -1.08 9.44
C LYS A 239 16.37 -1.15 10.08
N VAL A 240 16.59 -0.45 11.20
CA VAL A 240 17.83 -0.53 11.97
C VAL A 240 18.02 -1.96 12.48
N ARG A 241 16.99 -2.55 13.12
CA ARG A 241 17.00 -3.95 13.59
C ARG A 241 17.36 -4.96 12.50
N GLN A 242 16.83 -4.80 11.27
CA GLN A 242 17.17 -5.65 10.12
C GLN A 242 18.63 -5.51 9.68
N LYS A 243 19.29 -4.39 9.97
CA LYS A 243 20.70 -4.13 9.63
C LYS A 243 21.67 -4.37 10.79
N THR A 244 21.17 -4.42 12.02
CA THR A 244 21.93 -4.84 13.20
C THR A 244 22.33 -6.31 13.07
N ARG A 245 23.61 -6.63 13.27
CA ARG A 245 24.15 -7.99 13.14
C ARG A 245 24.98 -8.35 14.38
N GLY A 246 24.91 -9.60 14.80
CA GLY A 246 25.73 -10.12 15.91
C GLY A 246 25.24 -9.65 17.28
N GLN A 247 26.15 -9.22 18.15
CA GLN A 247 25.86 -8.73 19.52
C GLN A 247 25.76 -7.19 19.61
N GLU A 248 25.78 -6.47 18.48
CA GLU A 248 25.64 -5.00 18.45
C GLU A 248 24.19 -4.61 18.83
N SER A 249 24.01 -3.54 19.62
CA SER A 249 22.68 -2.98 19.88
C SER A 249 22.21 -2.13 18.70
N GLU A 250 20.90 -2.03 18.51
CA GLU A 250 20.30 -1.21 17.44
C GLU A 250 20.71 0.26 17.56
N ALA A 251 20.81 0.78 18.79
CA ALA A 251 21.34 2.10 19.08
C ALA A 251 22.79 2.28 18.59
N ASN A 252 23.66 1.29 18.81
CA ASN A 252 25.05 1.34 18.34
C ASN A 252 25.14 1.24 16.80
N THR A 253 24.31 0.40 16.17
CA THR A 253 24.23 0.30 14.72
C THR A 253 23.79 1.63 14.09
N LEU A 254 22.78 2.29 14.66
CA LEU A 254 22.29 3.59 14.19
C LEU A 254 23.34 4.69 14.36
N THR A 255 23.96 4.77 15.55
CA THR A 255 25.04 5.72 15.86
C THR A 255 26.23 5.56 14.90
N ARG A 256 26.64 4.30 14.63
CA ARG A 256 27.74 4.00 13.71
C ARG A 256 27.47 4.45 12.28
N VAL A 257 26.21 4.39 11.83
CA VAL A 257 25.86 4.84 10.48
C VAL A 257 25.85 6.36 10.41
N PHE A 258 25.32 7.08 11.39
CA PHE A 258 25.42 8.55 11.41
C PHE A 258 26.88 9.02 11.48
N HIS A 259 27.70 8.41 12.34
CA HIS A 259 29.14 8.67 12.39
C HIS A 259 29.85 8.40 11.06
N HIS A 260 29.38 7.43 10.25
CA HIS A 260 29.98 7.19 8.94
C HIS A 260 29.82 8.39 7.98
N PHE A 261 28.75 9.18 8.15
CA PHE A 261 28.46 10.34 7.32
C PHE A 261 28.92 11.66 7.93
N ASP A 262 29.18 11.71 9.24
CA ASP A 262 29.83 12.83 9.93
C ASP A 262 31.33 12.85 9.63
N LEU A 263 31.69 13.37 8.46
CA LEU A 263 33.08 13.42 7.98
C LEU A 263 33.97 14.33 8.83
N GLU A 264 33.36 15.24 9.59
CA GLU A 264 34.04 16.21 10.44
C GLU A 264 34.21 15.72 11.88
N ASP A 265 33.69 14.52 12.22
CA ASP A 265 33.64 13.96 13.59
C ASP A 265 33.07 14.97 14.59
N SER A 266 32.06 15.71 14.14
CA SER A 266 31.43 16.81 14.85
C SER A 266 30.47 16.34 15.95
N GLY A 267 30.07 15.07 15.95
CA GLY A 267 29.01 14.55 16.80
C GLY A 267 27.62 14.97 16.33
N THR A 268 27.52 15.52 15.12
CA THR A 268 26.28 16.05 14.53
C THR A 268 26.12 15.61 13.09
N VAL A 269 24.88 15.61 12.59
CA VAL A 269 24.61 15.48 11.16
C VAL A 269 23.84 16.69 10.64
N THR A 270 24.31 17.21 9.52
CA THR A 270 23.60 18.20 8.70
C THR A 270 22.42 17.57 7.96
N TRP A 271 21.56 18.40 7.39
CA TRP A 271 20.43 17.96 6.57
C TRP A 271 20.82 16.97 5.46
N ASP A 272 21.89 17.26 4.72
CA ASP A 272 22.36 16.41 3.62
C ASP A 272 22.92 15.07 4.12
N GLU A 273 23.60 15.07 5.27
CA GLU A 273 24.15 13.86 5.90
C GLU A 273 23.04 12.99 6.50
N TRP A 274 22.02 13.63 7.06
CA TRP A 274 20.81 12.99 7.55
C TRP A 274 20.07 12.23 6.43
N GLN A 275 19.82 12.89 5.29
CA GLN A 275 19.19 12.28 4.12
C GLN A 275 19.99 11.05 3.64
N ARG A 276 21.31 11.18 3.49
CA ARG A 276 22.19 10.08 3.07
C ARG A 276 22.22 8.92 4.07
N ALA A 277 22.16 9.21 5.36
CA ALA A 277 22.11 8.20 6.41
C ALA A 277 20.81 7.37 6.34
N LEU A 278 19.65 8.01 6.14
CA LEU A 278 18.37 7.32 5.98
C LEU A 278 18.33 6.46 4.71
N GLU A 279 18.82 6.98 3.58
CA GLU A 279 18.96 6.21 2.34
C GLU A 279 19.86 4.99 2.53
N ARG A 280 20.95 5.12 3.31
CA ARG A 280 21.83 3.99 3.66
C ARG A 280 21.10 2.91 4.45
N PHE A 281 20.06 3.23 5.22
CA PHE A 281 19.16 2.26 5.85
C PHE A 281 18.12 1.66 4.90
N GLY A 282 18.05 2.12 3.66
CA GLY A 282 17.00 1.74 2.71
C GLY A 282 15.65 2.34 3.11
N ILE A 283 15.67 3.46 3.83
CA ILE A 283 14.51 4.26 4.17
C ILE A 283 14.43 5.34 3.11
N ILE A 284 13.40 5.22 2.27
CA ILE A 284 13.07 6.22 1.28
C ILE A 284 11.80 6.86 1.78
N MET A 285 11.91 8.13 2.17
CA MET A 285 10.78 8.91 2.64
C MET A 285 10.81 10.32 2.02
N PRO A 286 9.65 10.95 1.79
CA PRO A 286 9.53 12.31 1.33
C PRO A 286 10.34 13.33 2.13
N GLU A 287 10.92 14.30 1.41
CA GLU A 287 11.79 15.36 1.96
C GLU A 287 11.14 16.12 3.13
N LYS A 288 9.85 16.46 3.00
CA LYS A 288 9.07 17.17 4.02
C LYS A 288 8.95 16.41 5.36
N GLU A 289 8.83 15.08 5.30
CA GLU A 289 8.67 14.23 6.49
C GLU A 289 10.03 13.96 7.15
N SER A 290 11.06 13.77 6.32
CA SER A 290 12.44 13.73 6.77
C SER A 290 12.85 15.06 7.43
N TYR A 291 12.36 16.19 6.90
CA TYR A 291 12.60 17.54 7.41
C TYR A 291 11.83 17.81 8.69
N ALA A 292 10.58 17.35 8.81
CA ALA A 292 9.82 17.44 10.06
C ALA A 292 10.44 16.62 11.20
N LEU A 293 10.90 15.38 10.92
CA LEU A 293 11.70 14.62 11.88
C LEU A 293 12.99 15.33 12.23
N PHE A 294 13.60 15.99 11.24
CA PHE A 294 14.84 16.71 11.43
C PHE A 294 14.62 17.91 12.38
N GLU A 295 13.62 18.74 12.13
CA GLU A 295 13.26 19.89 12.97
C GLU A 295 12.81 19.49 14.38
N GLU A 296 12.10 18.37 14.55
CA GLU A 296 11.73 17.87 15.88
C GLU A 296 12.96 17.55 16.76
N HIS A 297 14.07 17.21 16.11
CA HIS A 297 15.31 16.79 16.77
C HIS A 297 16.38 17.89 16.78
N ASP A 298 16.32 18.87 15.87
CA ASP A 298 17.10 20.10 15.87
C ASP A 298 16.50 21.14 16.85
N ARG A 299 16.58 20.82 18.16
CA ARG A 299 16.02 21.65 19.24
C ARG A 299 16.56 23.08 19.30
N HIS A 300 17.74 23.31 18.71
CA HIS A 300 18.42 24.59 18.76
C HIS A 300 18.28 25.38 17.44
N HIS A 301 17.64 24.79 16.43
CA HIS A 301 17.51 25.35 15.08
C HIS A 301 18.87 25.73 14.49
N GLU A 302 19.88 24.91 14.75
CA GLU A 302 21.26 25.12 14.30
C GLU A 302 21.51 24.49 12.92
N GLY A 303 20.48 23.83 12.35
CA GLY A 303 20.57 23.11 11.09
C GLY A 303 21.34 21.80 11.22
N ARG A 304 21.45 21.26 12.44
CA ARG A 304 22.24 20.08 12.78
C ARG A 304 21.56 19.26 13.87
N ILE A 305 21.66 17.93 13.79
CA ILE A 305 21.14 17.01 14.79
C ILE A 305 22.28 16.31 15.52
N HIS A 306 22.26 16.36 16.84
CA HIS A 306 23.06 15.47 17.68
C HIS A 306 22.50 14.05 17.58
N TYR A 307 23.14 13.20 16.79
CA TYR A 307 22.62 11.86 16.52
C TYR A 307 22.63 10.95 17.75
N ALA A 308 23.46 11.23 18.77
CA ALA A 308 23.40 10.55 20.06
C ALA A 308 22.05 10.82 20.78
N ASP A 309 21.62 12.09 20.84
CA ASP A 309 20.33 12.48 21.41
C ASP A 309 19.15 11.90 20.61
N PHE A 310 19.28 11.87 19.28
CA PHE A 310 18.29 11.27 18.40
C PHE A 310 18.13 9.76 18.69
N VAL A 311 19.25 9.03 18.75
CA VAL A 311 19.28 7.59 19.06
C VAL A 311 18.69 7.34 20.44
N ASP A 312 19.13 8.10 21.45
CA ASP A 312 18.64 7.96 22.82
C ASP A 312 17.13 8.19 22.88
N ARG A 313 16.58 9.24 22.26
CA ARG A 313 15.12 9.45 22.24
C ARG A 313 14.38 8.35 21.51
N LEU A 314 14.90 7.91 20.37
CA LEU A 314 14.29 6.84 19.59
C LEU A 314 14.15 5.57 20.44
N TYR A 315 15.15 5.24 21.27
CA TYR A 315 15.17 4.02 22.08
C TYR A 315 14.77 4.19 23.56
N SER A 316 14.54 5.40 24.05
CA SER A 316 14.17 5.67 25.46
C SER A 316 12.67 5.67 25.74
N GLN A 317 11.81 5.65 24.71
CA GLN A 317 10.36 5.48 24.89
C GLN A 317 10.02 3.99 25.04
N HIS A 318 9.91 3.55 26.30
CA HIS A 318 9.27 2.30 26.71
C HIS A 318 7.82 2.55 27.14
#